data_AF-A0A429G194-F1
#
_entry.id   AF-A0A429G194-F1
#
_cell.length_a   1.000
_cell.length_b   1.000
_cell.length_c   1.000
_cell.angle_alpha   90.00
_cell.angle_beta   90.00
_cell.angle_gamma   90.00
#
_symmetry.space_group_name_H-M   'P 1'
#
loop_
_entity.id
_entity.type
_entity.pdbx_description
1 polymer ?
#
loop_
_entity_poly.entity_id
_entity_poly.type
_entity_poly.pdbx_seq_one_letter_code
_entity_poly.pdbx_strand_id
1 'polypeptide(L)'
;MAAEEKEFGLGEGPAVKASVSLRAGNIRAVRERVGRRGFSAYVDAAVERQIERDLLEEALQANENASGPIPQALRDEAADLFRAVKAAPELQEGAEWAGHEAG
;
A
#
# COMPACT_ATOMS: atom_id res chain seq x y z
N MET A 1 31.61 6.87 -16.67
CA MET A 1 31.23 5.45 -16.55
C MET A 1 29.76 5.44 -16.21
N ALA A 2 28.92 5.33 -17.25
CA ALA A 2 27.50 5.10 -17.05
C ALA A 2 27.38 3.68 -16.52
N ALA A 3 27.05 3.53 -15.24
CA ALA A 3 26.55 2.26 -14.76
C ALA A 3 25.38 1.90 -15.68
N GLU A 4 25.45 0.71 -16.27
CA GLU A 4 24.34 0.12 -17.01
C GLU A 4 23.06 0.41 -16.24
N GLU A 5 22.06 0.98 -16.93
CA GLU A 5 20.68 1.06 -16.44
C GLU A 5 20.22 -0.38 -16.21
N LYS A 6 20.59 -0.94 -15.06
CA LYS A 6 19.86 -2.02 -14.46
C LYS A 6 18.47 -1.44 -14.25
N GLU A 7 17.50 -1.95 -14.99
CA GLU A 7 16.11 -1.60 -14.85
C GLU A 7 15.70 -1.98 -13.42
N PHE A 8 15.76 -1.01 -12.52
CA PHE A 8 15.35 -1.20 -11.13
C PHE A 8 13.82 -1.23 -11.11
N GLY A 9 13.25 -2.24 -10.46
CA GLY A 9 11.82 -2.29 -10.18
C GLY A 9 11.39 -1.14 -9.26
N LEU A 10 10.07 -0.96 -9.11
CA LEU A 10 9.52 0.00 -8.16
C LEU A 10 10.03 -0.32 -6.74
N GLY A 11 10.58 0.69 -6.06
CA GLY A 11 11.17 0.53 -4.72
C GLY A 11 12.58 -0.08 -4.71
N GLU A 12 13.15 -0.41 -5.88
CA GLU A 12 14.47 -1.02 -5.98
C GLU A 12 15.57 0.00 -6.31
N GLY A 13 16.82 -0.38 -5.97
CA GLY A 13 18.01 0.40 -6.31
C GLY A 13 18.47 1.37 -5.22
N PRO A 14 19.60 2.06 -5.46
CA PRO A 14 20.16 3.01 -4.50
C PRO A 14 19.33 4.30 -4.45
N ALA A 15 19.19 4.88 -3.26
CA ALA A 15 18.54 6.18 -3.11
C ALA A 15 19.30 7.30 -3.85
N VAL A 16 18.60 7.98 -4.77
CA VAL A 16 19.12 9.12 -5.53
C VAL A 16 18.46 10.41 -5.06
N LYS A 17 19.22 11.52 -5.02
CA LYS A 17 18.66 12.82 -4.65
C LYS A 17 17.83 13.39 -5.81
N ALA A 18 16.55 13.61 -5.56
CA ALA A 18 15.66 14.39 -6.40
C ALA A 18 15.15 15.63 -5.63
N SER A 19 14.94 16.74 -6.34
CA SER A 19 14.41 17.98 -5.75
C SER A 19 13.00 18.24 -6.27
N VAL A 20 12.04 18.36 -5.36
CA VAL A 20 10.63 18.62 -5.66
C VAL A 20 10.06 19.64 -4.67
N SER A 21 9.04 20.38 -5.10
CA SER A 21 8.31 21.29 -4.21
C SER A 21 7.22 20.54 -3.46
N LEU A 22 7.17 20.72 -2.14
CA LEU A 22 6.12 20.19 -1.28
C LEU A 22 5.49 21.32 -0.47
N ARG A 23 4.17 21.22 -0.23
CA ARG A 23 3.46 22.16 0.65
C ARG A 23 4.10 22.14 2.04
N ALA A 24 4.33 23.31 2.62
CA ALA A 24 4.94 23.45 3.95
C ALA A 24 4.19 22.65 5.04
N GLY A 25 2.85 22.60 4.95
CA GLY A 25 2.02 21.79 5.83
C GLY A 25 2.33 20.29 5.73
N ASN A 26 2.55 19.76 4.53
CA ASN A 26 2.91 18.35 4.33
C ASN A 26 4.30 18.06 4.92
N ILE A 27 5.27 18.96 4.69
CA ILE A 27 6.62 18.83 5.25
C ILE A 27 6.55 18.77 6.78
N ARG A 28 5.77 19.67 7.40
CA ARG A 28 5.56 19.68 8.84
C ARG A 28 4.92 18.37 9.33
N ALA A 29 3.82 17.94 8.73
CA ALA A 29 3.10 16.73 9.14
C ALA A 29 3.97 15.47 9.07
N VAL A 30 4.77 15.32 8.01
CA VAL A 30 5.71 14.18 7.89
C VAL A 30 6.78 14.26 8.97
N ARG A 31 7.38 15.43 9.21
CA ARG A 31 8.40 15.61 10.25
C ARG A 31 7.86 15.35 11.66
N GLU A 32 6.63 15.73 11.94
CA GLU A 32 5.96 15.41 13.21
C GLU A 32 5.76 13.90 13.38
N ARG A 33 5.47 13.19 12.28
CA ARG A 33 5.25 11.73 12.29
C ARG A 33 6.54 10.90 12.43
N VAL A 34 7.59 11.21 11.67
CA VAL A 34 8.81 10.36 11.56
C VAL A 34 10.10 11.04 12.03
N GLY A 35 10.00 12.26 12.53
CA GLY A 35 11.16 13.08 12.88
C GLY A 35 11.98 13.55 11.67
N ARG A 36 13.10 14.20 11.94
CA ARG A 36 13.98 14.76 10.88
C ARG A 36 14.68 13.71 10.04
N ARG A 37 15.14 12.62 10.66
CA ARG A 37 15.94 11.57 9.99
C ARG A 37 15.09 10.62 9.14
N GLY A 38 13.81 10.45 9.48
CA GLY A 38 12.90 9.58 8.74
C GLY A 38 12.24 10.21 7.53
N PHE A 39 12.44 11.52 7.28
CA PHE A 39 11.68 12.26 6.26
C PHE A 39 11.82 11.66 4.86
N SER A 40 13.06 11.44 4.40
CA SER A 40 13.30 10.90 3.05
C SER A 40 12.76 9.49 2.90
N ALA A 41 13.03 8.59 3.85
CA ALA A 41 12.52 7.22 3.82
C ALA A 41 10.98 7.16 3.84
N TYR A 42 10.33 8.06 4.59
CA TYR A 42 8.87 8.14 4.60
C TYR A 42 8.32 8.58 3.25
N VAL A 43 8.91 9.61 2.64
CA VAL A 43 8.48 10.11 1.32
C VAL A 43 8.70 9.06 0.25
N ASP A 44 9.85 8.40 0.25
CA ASP A 44 10.21 7.33 -0.69
C ASP A 44 9.17 6.20 -0.66
N ALA A 45 8.95 5.62 0.53
CA ALA A 45 7.94 4.57 0.71
C ALA A 45 6.51 5.06 0.43
N ALA A 46 6.21 6.36 0.62
CA ALA A 46 4.91 6.91 0.28
C ALA A 46 4.68 7.04 -1.23
N VAL A 47 5.72 7.37 -1.99
CA VAL A 47 5.68 7.43 -3.45
C VAL A 47 5.52 6.02 -4.01
N GLU A 48 6.30 5.05 -3.53
CA GLU A 48 6.17 3.64 -3.90
C GLU A 48 4.74 3.14 -3.71
N ARG A 49 4.17 3.28 -2.50
CA ARG A 49 2.78 2.88 -2.22
C ARG A 49 1.75 3.58 -3.09
N GLN A 50 2.01 4.83 -3.52
CA GLN A 50 1.09 5.53 -4.40
C GLN A 50 1.13 4.93 -5.80
N ILE A 51 2.32 4.69 -6.34
CA ILE A 51 2.48 4.09 -7.66
C ILE A 51 1.89 2.67 -7.68
N GLU A 52 2.12 1.87 -6.64
CA GLU A 52 1.48 0.54 -6.52
C GLU A 52 -0.05 0.62 -6.58
N ARG A 53 -0.65 1.62 -5.93
CA ARG A 53 -2.11 1.85 -5.95
C ARG A 53 -2.58 2.25 -7.33
N ASP A 54 -1.87 3.15 -7.98
CA ASP A 54 -2.20 3.62 -9.33
C ASP A 54 -2.15 2.44 -10.32
N LEU A 55 -1.10 1.62 -10.27
CA LEU A 55 -0.97 0.41 -11.09
C LEU A 55 -2.07 -0.62 -10.80
N LEU A 56 -2.45 -0.79 -9.54
CA LEU A 56 -3.56 -1.69 -9.16
C LEU A 56 -4.89 -1.19 -9.73
N GLU A 57 -5.15 0.12 -9.68
CA GLU A 57 -6.35 0.72 -10.23
C GLU A 57 -6.40 0.59 -11.75
N GLU A 58 -5.28 0.81 -12.44
CA GLU A 58 -5.15 0.57 -13.88
C GLU A 58 -5.44 -0.90 -14.26
N ALA A 59 -4.87 -1.84 -13.50
CA ALA A 59 -5.09 -3.27 -13.72
C ALA A 59 -6.55 -3.66 -13.51
N LEU A 60 -7.20 -3.13 -12.47
CA LEU A 60 -8.61 -3.36 -12.18
C LEU A 60 -9.49 -2.82 -13.32
N GLN A 61 -9.25 -1.57 -13.76
CA GLN A 61 -10.00 -0.96 -14.85
C GLN A 61 -9.83 -1.73 -16.16
N ALA A 62 -8.61 -2.20 -16.46
CA ALA A 62 -8.36 -3.03 -17.64
C ALA A 62 -9.15 -4.36 -17.58
N ASN A 63 -9.23 -4.98 -16.41
CA ASN A 63 -10.00 -6.20 -16.21
C ASN A 63 -11.51 -5.98 -16.39
N GLU A 64 -12.05 -4.92 -15.80
CA GLU A 64 -13.46 -4.57 -15.93
C GLU A 64 -13.83 -4.23 -17.38
N ASN A 65 -12.95 -3.54 -18.10
CA ASN A 65 -13.15 -3.23 -19.52
C ASN A 65 -13.19 -4.50 -20.39
N ALA A 66 -12.38 -5.51 -20.05
CA ALA A 66 -12.29 -6.76 -20.80
C ALA A 66 -13.43 -7.74 -20.46
N SER A 67 -13.84 -7.82 -19.19
CA SER A 67 -14.75 -8.85 -18.68
C SER A 67 -16.16 -8.35 -18.38
N GLY A 68 -16.35 -7.03 -18.29
CA GLY A 68 -17.55 -6.40 -17.74
C GLY A 68 -17.58 -6.42 -16.21
N PRO A 69 -18.57 -5.76 -15.58
CA PRO A 69 -18.69 -5.71 -14.13
C PRO A 69 -19.00 -7.10 -13.56
N ILE A 70 -18.50 -7.38 -12.36
CA ILE A 70 -18.84 -8.62 -11.65
C ILE A 70 -20.37 -8.69 -11.46
N PRO A 71 -21.05 -9.80 -11.79
CA PRO A 71 -22.47 -9.98 -11.51
C PRO A 71 -22.79 -9.85 -10.00
N GLN A 72 -23.92 -9.21 -9.66
CA GLN A 72 -24.29 -8.99 -8.26
C GLN A 72 -24.43 -10.29 -7.47
N ALA A 73 -25.00 -11.34 -8.07
CA ALA A 73 -25.15 -12.64 -7.42
C ALA A 73 -23.80 -13.23 -6.97
N LEU A 74 -22.74 -13.07 -7.76
CA LEU A 74 -21.40 -13.53 -7.40
C LEU A 74 -20.78 -12.68 -6.28
N ARG A 75 -21.08 -11.37 -6.25
CA ARG A 75 -20.67 -10.50 -5.14
C ARG A 75 -21.35 -10.90 -3.83
N ASP A 76 -22.64 -11.21 -3.88
CA ASP A 76 -23.42 -11.61 -2.70
C ASP A 76 -22.91 -12.96 -2.16
N GLU A 77 -22.70 -13.94 -3.04
CA GLU A 77 -22.13 -15.25 -2.69
C GLU A 77 -20.72 -15.11 -2.07
N ALA A 78 -19.84 -14.30 -2.67
CA ALA A 78 -18.51 -14.04 -2.14
C ALA A 78 -18.56 -13.36 -0.75
N ALA A 79 -19.50 -12.43 -0.54
CA ALA A 79 -19.68 -11.76 0.74
C ALA A 79 -20.19 -12.72 1.82
N ASP A 80 -21.11 -13.63 1.48
CA ASP A 80 -21.59 -14.69 2.37
C ASP A 80 -20.45 -15.63 2.77
N LEU A 81 -19.65 -16.09 1.79
CA LEU A 81 -18.48 -16.93 2.04
C LEU A 81 -17.47 -16.23 2.97
N PHE A 82 -17.14 -14.96 2.67
CA PHE A 82 -16.20 -14.19 3.47
C PHE A 82 -16.68 -14.04 4.91
N ARG A 83 -17.96 -13.74 5.12
CA ARG A 83 -18.56 -13.66 6.47
C ARG A 83 -18.51 -15.01 7.19
N ALA A 84 -18.86 -16.11 6.51
CA ALA A 84 -18.83 -17.45 7.10
C ALA A 84 -17.41 -17.82 7.54
N VAL A 85 -16.40 -17.59 6.69
CA VAL A 85 -14.99 -17.82 7.03
C VAL A 85 -14.56 -16.95 8.21
N LYS A 86 -14.86 -15.64 8.19
CA LYS A 86 -14.49 -14.74 9.29
C LYS A 86 -15.19 -15.06 10.62
N ALA A 87 -16.34 -15.72 10.59
CA ALA A 87 -17.07 -16.16 11.78
C ALA A 87 -16.59 -17.52 12.32
N ALA A 88 -15.73 -18.24 11.60
CA ALA A 88 -15.22 -19.54 12.02
C ALA A 88 -14.36 -19.42 13.29
N PRO A 89 -14.63 -20.21 14.34
CA PRO A 89 -13.94 -20.11 15.63
C PRO A 89 -12.43 -20.37 15.52
N GLU A 90 -12.00 -21.23 14.61
CA GLU A 90 -10.59 -21.49 14.29
C GLU A 90 -9.82 -20.26 13.78
N LEU A 91 -10.51 -19.22 13.30
CA LEU A 91 -9.92 -17.95 12.87
C LEU A 91 -10.09 -16.82 13.89
N GLN A 92 -10.72 -17.10 15.04
CA GLN A 92 -10.90 -16.16 16.16
C GLN A 92 -9.76 -16.26 17.19
N GLU A 93 -9.03 -17.38 17.22
CA GLU A 93 -7.83 -17.61 18.03
C GLU A 93 -6.62 -16.83 17.47
N GLY A 94 -6.67 -15.51 17.64
CA GLY A 94 -5.65 -14.58 17.16
C GLY A 94 -5.95 -13.11 17.48
N ALA A 95 -7.04 -12.82 18.18
CA ALA A 95 -7.32 -11.47 18.69
C ALA A 95 -6.54 -11.14 19.98
N GLU A 96 -5.72 -12.06 20.51
CA GLU A 96 -4.99 -11.90 21.77
C GLU A 96 -3.69 -11.07 21.66
N TRP A 97 -3.23 -10.75 20.44
CA TRP A 97 -2.03 -9.90 20.24
C TRP A 97 -2.25 -8.42 20.57
N ALA A 98 -3.47 -8.01 20.94
CA ALA A 98 -3.79 -6.64 21.33
C ALA A 98 -3.38 -6.28 22.78
N GLY A 99 -2.86 -7.24 23.57
CA GLY A 99 -2.61 -7.06 25.01
C GLY A 99 -1.15 -6.91 25.45
N HIS A 100 -0.15 -7.09 24.58
CA HIS A 100 1.25 -7.20 24.99
C HIS A 100 2.15 -6.05 24.50
N GLU A 101 1.75 -4.79 24.72
CA GLU A 101 2.68 -3.65 24.82
C GLU A 101 2.12 -2.58 25.78
N ALA A 102 2.18 -2.89 27.08
CA ALA A 102 2.17 -1.89 28.15
C ALA A 102 2.95 -2.46 29.34
N GLY A 103 4.27 -2.31 29.28
CA GLY A 103 5.23 -2.61 30.34
C GLY A 103 6.40 -1.65 30.25
#